data_AF-A0A7J9WG70-F1
#
_entry.id   AF-A0A7J9WG70-F1
#
_cell.length_a   1.000
_cell.length_b   1.000
_cell.length_c   1.000
_cell.angle_alpha   90.00
_cell.angle_beta   90.00
_cell.angle_gamma   90.00
#
_symmetry.space_group_name_H-M   'P 1'
#
loop_
_entity.id
_entity.type
_entity.pdbx_description
1 polymer ?
#
loop_
_entity_poly.entity_id
_entity_poly.type
_entity_poly.pdbx_seq_one_letter_code
_entity_poly.pdbx_strand_id
1 'polypeptide(L)'
;MTHDAVVAVLLVSLVGCGPHIATPTTGPGQAPTSGARKETTMLVTYGRGGGRVGPDDLQVTDDGTFTVWRSNHAGPVGRFAGTLESDALSALRSEVEAAAAAGPPDEGVRMPGGAVEEITIGEVSAVVSGQDPGGPWSALAARLKTLLDELTAYPSAAVALEVDDATATLHHRGTEPLGLQLSGLAVHVIRFGPGYARLDEWRSPPQETADEVQAGPGWTLDLPFDHGLPVAADQSLQVIVSLEAYDGPAAYPVQIVLPPRL
;
A
#
# COMPACT_ATOMS: atom_id res chain seq x y z
N MET A 1 -18.49 24.20 43.16
CA MET A 1 -17.62 23.08 43.55
C MET A 1 -16.44 23.08 42.61
N THR A 2 -15.42 23.82 43.01
CA THR A 2 -14.08 23.86 42.44
C THR A 2 -13.36 22.57 42.77
N HIS A 3 -12.51 22.05 41.88
CA HIS A 3 -11.21 21.43 42.20
C HIS A 3 -10.39 21.37 40.90
N ASP A 4 -9.35 22.19 40.87
CA ASP A 4 -8.20 22.14 39.97
C ASP A 4 -7.48 20.78 40.08
N ALA A 5 -6.96 20.29 38.96
CA ALA A 5 -5.96 19.23 38.95
C ALA A 5 -4.68 19.74 38.29
N VAL A 6 -3.62 19.66 39.10
CA VAL A 6 -2.29 20.23 38.92
C VAL A 6 -1.45 19.35 37.99
N VAL A 7 -0.77 20.01 37.05
CA VAL A 7 0.30 19.47 36.19
C VAL A 7 1.56 19.21 37.02
N ALA A 8 2.12 18.00 36.93
CA ALA A 8 3.44 17.67 37.47
C ALA A 8 4.37 17.21 36.33
N VAL A 9 5.32 18.08 35.98
CA VAL A 9 6.43 17.80 35.06
C VAL A 9 7.58 17.26 35.90
N LEU A 10 7.98 16.00 35.66
CA LEU A 10 9.15 15.40 36.28
C LEU A 10 10.34 15.46 35.29
N LEU A 11 11.26 16.38 35.54
CA LEU A 11 12.58 16.44 34.90
C LEU A 11 13.52 15.49 35.66
N VAL A 12 13.98 14.42 35.00
CA VAL A 12 15.08 13.57 35.49
C VAL A 12 16.27 13.74 34.56
N SER A 13 17.27 14.46 35.03
CA SER A 13 18.61 14.50 34.45
C SER A 13 19.42 13.32 34.96
N LEU A 14 19.91 12.46 34.06
CA LEU A 14 20.93 11.46 34.36
C LEU A 14 22.20 11.80 33.60
N VAL A 15 23.16 12.36 34.35
CA VAL A 15 24.58 12.41 34.01
C VAL A 15 25.16 11.05 34.36
N GLY A 16 25.70 10.33 33.37
CA GLY A 16 26.36 9.05 33.55
C GLY A 16 27.70 9.01 32.81
N CYS A 17 28.78 8.97 33.57
CA CYS A 17 30.16 8.77 33.13
C CYS A 17 30.32 7.47 32.31
N GLY A 18 31.10 7.54 31.23
CA GLY A 18 31.48 6.38 30.43
C GLY A 18 32.61 5.54 31.04
N PRO A 19 32.86 4.35 30.45
CA PRO A 19 34.19 3.75 30.49
C PRO A 19 34.73 3.40 29.08
N HIS A 20 36.03 3.69 28.93
CA HIS A 20 37.05 3.03 28.11
C HIS A 20 36.61 2.22 26.88
N ILE A 21 36.85 2.81 25.70
CA ILE A 21 36.96 2.12 24.42
C ILE A 21 38.30 1.36 24.41
N ALA A 22 38.25 0.03 24.38
CA ALA A 22 39.38 -0.81 24.02
C ALA A 22 39.53 -0.80 22.49
N THR A 23 40.71 -0.45 21.99
CA THR A 23 41.08 -0.53 20.58
C THR A 23 41.25 -2.00 20.16
N PRO A 24 40.48 -2.50 19.18
CA PRO A 24 40.72 -3.84 18.63
C PRO A 24 41.98 -3.82 17.75
N THR A 25 42.91 -4.72 18.08
CA THR A 25 44.11 -5.06 17.30
C THR A 25 43.70 -5.56 15.91
N THR A 26 44.10 -4.81 14.88
CA THR A 26 43.92 -5.14 13.46
C THR A 26 44.80 -6.34 13.07
N GLY A 27 44.16 -7.48 12.76
CA GLY A 27 44.81 -8.62 12.10
C GLY A 27 45.03 -8.37 10.59
N PRO A 28 46.01 -9.04 9.96
CA PRO A 28 46.30 -8.87 8.53
C PRO A 28 45.09 -9.27 7.67
N GLY A 29 44.65 -8.33 6.84
CA GLY A 29 43.43 -8.38 6.05
C GLY A 29 43.39 -9.52 5.04
N GLN A 30 42.35 -10.35 5.17
CA GLN A 30 41.80 -11.10 4.05
C GLN A 30 41.15 -10.10 3.09
N ALA A 31 41.65 -10.04 1.86
CA ALA A 31 41.03 -9.24 0.82
C ALA A 31 39.57 -9.72 0.65
N PRO A 32 38.57 -8.82 0.69
CA PRO A 32 37.22 -9.20 0.37
C PRO A 32 37.22 -9.70 -1.07
N THR A 33 36.95 -10.99 -1.25
CA THR A 33 36.59 -11.54 -2.55
C THR A 33 35.38 -10.76 -3.04
N SER A 34 35.64 -9.87 -3.99
CA SER A 34 34.64 -9.11 -4.75
C SER A 34 33.74 -10.12 -5.47
N GLY A 35 32.72 -10.62 -4.77
CA GLY A 35 31.65 -11.38 -5.39
C GLY A 35 31.00 -10.47 -6.42
N ALA A 36 31.05 -10.89 -7.69
CA ALA A 36 30.37 -10.18 -8.76
C ALA A 36 28.90 -10.03 -8.36
N ARG A 37 28.46 -8.78 -8.14
CA ARG A 37 27.06 -8.46 -7.89
C ARG A 37 26.30 -8.92 -9.13
N LYS A 38 25.54 -10.00 -9.00
CA LYS A 38 24.68 -10.49 -10.08
C LYS A 38 23.74 -9.33 -10.41
N GLU A 39 23.78 -8.83 -11.64
CA GLU A 39 22.85 -7.80 -12.08
C GLU A 39 21.44 -8.41 -12.06
N THR A 40 20.63 -7.96 -11.10
CA THR A 40 19.24 -8.39 -10.99
C THR A 40 18.47 -7.83 -12.17
N THR A 41 17.94 -8.71 -13.01
CA THR A 41 17.23 -8.33 -14.24
C THR A 41 15.74 -8.25 -13.95
N MET A 42 15.05 -7.24 -14.48
CA MET A 42 13.59 -7.13 -14.30
C MET A 42 12.87 -8.21 -15.12
N LEU A 43 11.98 -8.98 -14.48
CA LEU A 43 11.16 -9.98 -15.17
C LEU A 43 9.92 -9.33 -15.78
N VAL A 44 9.19 -8.55 -14.98
CA VAL A 44 7.97 -7.87 -15.40
C VAL A 44 7.68 -6.67 -14.50
N THR A 45 7.16 -5.60 -15.08
CA THR A 45 6.52 -4.51 -14.34
C THR A 45 5.06 -4.40 -14.72
N TYR A 46 4.22 -4.09 -13.74
CA TYR A 46 2.80 -3.80 -13.90
C TYR A 46 2.51 -2.46 -13.26
N GLY A 47 1.87 -1.55 -13.98
CA GLY A 47 1.38 -0.29 -13.47
C GLY A 47 -0.11 -0.17 -13.75
N ARG A 48 -0.87 0.33 -12.79
CA ARG A 48 -2.28 0.69 -12.97
C ARG A 48 -2.46 2.11 -12.49
N GLY A 49 -2.81 3.00 -13.42
CA GLY A 49 -3.06 4.41 -13.14
C GLY A 49 -4.35 4.91 -13.77
N GLY A 50 -4.57 6.22 -13.67
CA GLY A 50 -5.75 6.88 -14.21
C GLY A 50 -7.01 6.69 -13.35
N GLY A 51 -8.12 7.28 -13.80
CA GLY A 51 -9.35 7.36 -12.99
C GLY A 51 -9.24 8.32 -11.80
N ARG A 52 -10.00 8.07 -10.73
CA ARG A 52 -10.03 8.87 -9.50
C ARG A 52 -9.10 8.35 -8.40
N VAL A 53 -8.24 7.40 -8.74
CA VAL A 53 -7.55 6.53 -7.79
C VAL A 53 -6.04 6.66 -8.00
N GLY A 54 -5.25 6.63 -6.93
CA GLY A 54 -3.80 6.64 -7.01
C GLY A 54 -3.24 5.41 -7.74
N PRO A 55 -1.98 5.45 -8.20
CA PRO A 55 -1.39 4.36 -8.96
C PRO A 55 -1.17 3.12 -8.08
N ASP A 56 -1.33 1.94 -8.68
CA ASP A 56 -0.82 0.69 -8.15
C ASP A 56 0.34 0.22 -9.03
N ASP A 57 1.47 -0.12 -8.44
CA ASP A 57 2.67 -0.52 -9.18
C ASP A 57 3.22 -1.84 -8.61
N LEU A 58 3.59 -2.78 -9.48
CA LEU A 58 4.24 -4.04 -9.14
C LEU A 58 5.48 -4.21 -10.01
N GLN A 59 6.58 -4.56 -9.37
CA GLN A 59 7.82 -4.94 -10.03
C GLN A 59 8.25 -6.31 -9.53
N VAL A 60 8.62 -7.20 -10.44
CA VAL A 60 9.15 -8.52 -10.11
C VAL A 60 10.45 -8.73 -10.88
N THR A 61 11.52 -9.11 -10.18
CA THR A 61 12.82 -9.41 -10.76
C THR A 61 12.92 -10.88 -11.18
N ASP A 62 13.95 -11.20 -11.96
CA ASP A 62 14.22 -12.55 -12.44
C ASP A 62 14.38 -13.55 -11.31
N ASP A 63 14.98 -13.16 -10.18
CA ASP A 63 15.12 -13.99 -8.98
C ASP A 63 13.84 -14.11 -8.12
N GLY A 64 12.75 -13.45 -8.52
CA GLY A 64 11.45 -13.47 -7.84
C GLY A 64 11.31 -12.47 -6.70
N THR A 65 12.30 -11.63 -6.45
CA THR A 65 12.12 -10.47 -5.55
C THR A 65 11.05 -9.56 -6.14
N PHE A 66 10.18 -9.02 -5.29
CA PHE A 66 9.14 -8.10 -5.73
C PHE A 66 9.06 -6.87 -4.83
N THR A 67 8.55 -5.79 -5.43
CA THR A 67 8.07 -4.61 -4.72
C THR A 67 6.69 -4.22 -5.28
N VAL A 68 5.78 -3.86 -4.39
CA VAL A 68 4.44 -3.38 -4.76
C VAL A 68 4.14 -2.08 -4.04
N TRP A 69 3.52 -1.15 -4.76
CA TRP A 69 2.80 -0.03 -4.18
C TRP A 69 1.30 -0.22 -4.43
N ARG A 70 0.47 -0.13 -3.38
CA ARG A 70 -1.00 -0.09 -3.49
C ARG A 70 -1.51 1.24 -2.97
N SER A 71 -2.23 1.98 -3.81
CA SER A 71 -2.88 3.23 -3.41
C SER A 71 -4.36 3.05 -3.08
N ASN A 72 -5.03 2.02 -3.61
CA ASN A 72 -6.46 1.80 -3.33
C ASN A 72 -6.84 0.35 -3.18
N HIS A 73 -7.24 0.00 -1.97
CA HIS A 73 -7.56 -1.37 -1.62
C HIS A 73 -8.52 -1.44 -0.42
N ALA A 74 -9.21 -2.57 -0.30
CA ALA A 74 -10.01 -2.89 0.89
C ALA A 74 -9.18 -3.35 2.08
N GLY A 75 -7.91 -3.69 1.85
CA GLY A 75 -6.95 -4.05 2.87
C GLY A 75 -5.93 -2.95 3.12
N PRO A 76 -4.69 -3.30 3.48
CA PRO A 76 -3.62 -2.34 3.66
C PRO A 76 -3.27 -1.63 2.32
N VAL A 77 -2.83 -0.38 2.43
CA VAL A 77 -2.28 0.45 1.34
C VAL A 77 -0.87 0.93 1.71
N GLY A 78 -0.02 1.13 0.71
CA GLY A 78 1.40 1.48 0.88
C GLY A 78 2.32 0.51 0.16
N ARG A 79 3.53 0.30 0.70
CA ARG A 79 4.59 -0.54 0.13
C ARG A 79 4.60 -1.96 0.69
N PHE A 80 4.73 -2.92 -0.21
CA PHE A 80 4.91 -4.34 0.07
C PHE A 80 6.17 -4.84 -0.64
N ALA A 81 6.87 -5.77 -0.03
CA ALA A 81 8.09 -6.32 -0.61
C ALA A 81 8.37 -7.72 -0.08
N GLY A 82 9.01 -8.54 -0.89
CA GLY A 82 9.34 -9.91 -0.53
C GLY A 82 9.91 -10.71 -1.70
N THR A 83 9.76 -12.03 -1.63
CA THR A 83 10.18 -12.94 -2.69
C THR A 83 9.03 -13.89 -3.01
N LEU A 84 8.77 -14.13 -4.29
CA LEU A 84 7.81 -15.11 -4.73
C LEU A 84 8.28 -16.53 -4.42
N GLU A 85 7.35 -17.38 -4.02
CA GLU A 85 7.60 -18.83 -3.93
C GLU A 85 7.99 -19.40 -5.30
N SER A 86 8.80 -20.46 -5.30
CA SER A 86 9.39 -21.02 -6.55
C SER A 86 8.35 -21.37 -7.60
N ASP A 87 7.21 -21.93 -7.18
CA ASP A 87 6.14 -22.36 -8.08
C ASP A 87 5.39 -21.15 -8.66
N ALA A 88 5.17 -20.11 -7.84
CA ALA A 88 4.56 -18.86 -8.29
C ALA A 88 5.47 -18.13 -9.28
N LEU A 89 6.78 -18.07 -9.00
CA LEU A 89 7.78 -17.50 -9.90
C LEU A 89 7.88 -18.27 -11.21
N SER A 90 7.89 -19.61 -11.16
CA SER A 90 7.94 -20.44 -12.36
C SER A 90 6.72 -20.24 -13.25
N ALA A 91 5.53 -20.15 -12.65
CA ALA A 91 4.31 -19.89 -13.39
C ALA A 91 4.31 -18.49 -14.03
N LEU A 92 4.72 -17.46 -13.28
CA LEU A 92 4.84 -16.09 -13.79
C LEU A 92 5.81 -16.02 -14.97
N ARG A 93 6.99 -16.66 -14.87
CA ARG A 93 7.97 -16.72 -15.98
C ARG A 93 7.36 -17.33 -17.24
N SER A 94 6.63 -18.44 -17.11
CA SER A 94 5.99 -19.08 -18.27
C SER A 94 4.96 -18.17 -18.94
N GLU A 95 4.20 -17.39 -18.17
CA GLU A 95 3.23 -16.43 -18.71
C GLU A 95 3.91 -15.23 -19.38
N VAL A 96 5.00 -14.73 -18.78
CA VAL A 96 5.85 -13.67 -19.35
C VAL A 96 6.49 -14.13 -20.65
N GLU A 97 7.05 -15.34 -20.71
CA GLU A 97 7.62 -15.92 -21.93
C GLU A 97 6.56 -16.08 -23.03
N ALA A 98 5.36 -16.55 -22.68
CA ALA A 98 4.26 -16.69 -23.63
C ALA A 98 3.78 -15.33 -24.18
N ALA A 99 3.66 -14.30 -23.34
CA ALA A 99 3.32 -12.95 -23.75
C ALA A 99 4.41 -12.32 -24.64
N ALA A 100 5.69 -12.47 -24.25
CA ALA A 100 6.81 -11.99 -25.05
C ALA A 100 6.87 -12.66 -26.43
N ALA A 101 6.63 -13.97 -26.50
CA ALA A 101 6.61 -14.72 -27.76
C ALA A 101 5.44 -14.33 -28.69
N ALA A 102 4.32 -13.85 -28.13
CA ALA A 102 3.18 -13.36 -28.91
C ALA A 102 3.45 -11.98 -29.55
N GLY A 103 4.45 -11.23 -29.06
CA GLY A 103 4.65 -9.82 -29.42
C GLY A 103 3.65 -8.89 -28.72
N PRO A 104 3.83 -7.56 -28.84
CA PRO A 104 2.91 -6.60 -28.23
C PRO A 104 1.48 -6.76 -28.78
N PRO A 105 0.44 -6.62 -27.95
CA PRO A 105 -0.93 -6.65 -28.42
C PRO A 105 -1.23 -5.38 -29.24
N ASP A 106 -2.27 -5.43 -30.06
CA ASP A 106 -2.79 -4.23 -30.73
C ASP A 106 -3.20 -3.19 -29.67
N GLU A 107 -2.91 -1.92 -29.93
CA GLU A 107 -3.22 -0.86 -28.97
C GLU A 107 -4.75 -0.71 -28.82
N GLY A 108 -5.26 -1.05 -27.64
CA GLY A 108 -6.68 -0.91 -27.31
C GLY A 108 -7.14 0.55 -27.27
N VAL A 109 -8.43 0.78 -27.53
CA VAL A 109 -9.02 2.12 -27.40
C VAL A 109 -9.03 2.53 -25.93
N ARG A 110 -8.28 3.58 -25.58
CA ARG A 110 -8.30 4.16 -24.24
C ARG A 110 -9.62 4.89 -24.00
N MET A 111 -10.38 4.43 -23.01
CA MET A 111 -11.61 5.11 -22.59
C MET A 111 -11.26 6.36 -21.78
N PRO A 112 -11.83 7.54 -22.12
CA PRO A 112 -11.62 8.75 -21.33
C PRO A 112 -12.00 8.55 -19.86
N GLY A 113 -11.05 8.81 -18.95
CA GLY A 113 -11.26 8.65 -17.50
C GLY A 113 -11.26 7.20 -16.99
N GLY A 114 -11.01 6.21 -17.85
CA GLY A 114 -10.84 4.82 -17.45
C GLY A 114 -9.50 4.58 -16.75
N ALA A 115 -9.42 3.48 -15.99
CA ALA A 115 -8.14 2.98 -15.51
C ALA A 115 -7.30 2.51 -16.71
N VAL A 116 -6.02 2.83 -16.68
CA VAL A 116 -5.01 2.42 -17.65
C VAL A 116 -4.10 1.43 -16.94
N GLU A 117 -3.98 0.24 -17.49
CA GLU A 117 -3.02 -0.76 -17.01
C GLU A 117 -1.89 -0.86 -18.04
N GLU A 118 -0.66 -0.91 -17.57
CA GLU A 118 0.55 -1.04 -18.36
C GLU A 118 1.35 -2.24 -17.86
N ILE A 119 1.80 -3.09 -18.79
CA ILE A 119 2.64 -4.24 -18.50
C ILE A 119 3.91 -4.12 -19.33
N THR A 120 5.07 -4.17 -18.69
CA THR A 120 6.37 -4.14 -19.38
C THR A 120 7.15 -5.43 -19.13
N ILE A 121 7.69 -6.01 -20.20
CA ILE A 121 8.52 -7.21 -20.22
C ILE A 121 9.79 -6.87 -21.02
N GLY A 122 10.92 -6.72 -20.34
CA GLY A 122 12.15 -6.26 -20.99
C GLY A 122 11.94 -4.91 -21.68
N GLU A 123 12.09 -4.87 -23.01
CA GLU A 123 11.89 -3.66 -23.83
C GLU A 123 10.46 -3.52 -24.40
N VAL A 124 9.59 -4.51 -24.17
CA VAL A 124 8.22 -4.52 -24.71
C VAL A 124 7.26 -3.98 -23.64
N SER A 125 6.45 -2.97 -23.99
CA SER A 125 5.35 -2.50 -23.14
C SER A 125 4.00 -2.68 -23.85
N ALA A 126 2.97 -3.01 -23.07
CA ALA A 126 1.61 -3.19 -23.52
C ALA A 126 0.63 -2.43 -22.62
N VAL A 127 -0.29 -1.70 -23.23
CA VAL A 127 -1.36 -0.99 -22.52
C VAL A 127 -2.64 -1.82 -22.58
N VAL A 128 -3.12 -2.26 -21.41
CA VAL A 128 -4.32 -3.07 -21.24
C VAL A 128 -5.43 -2.18 -20.68
N SER A 129 -6.07 -1.39 -21.53
CA SER A 129 -7.10 -0.41 -21.12
C SER A 129 -8.51 -0.88 -21.47
N GLY A 130 -9.30 -1.31 -20.48
CA GLY A 130 -10.76 -1.50 -20.57
C GLY A 130 -11.28 -2.57 -21.55
N GLN A 131 -10.40 -3.20 -22.33
CA GLN A 131 -10.67 -4.33 -23.20
C GLN A 131 -9.67 -5.44 -22.88
N ASP A 132 -10.16 -6.68 -22.92
CA ASP A 132 -9.32 -7.85 -22.78
C ASP A 132 -8.36 -7.94 -23.99
N PRO A 133 -7.02 -7.92 -23.79
CA PRO A 133 -6.07 -7.99 -24.89
C PRO A 133 -6.08 -9.38 -25.57
N GLY A 134 -6.75 -10.36 -24.95
CA GLY A 134 -6.83 -11.73 -25.44
C GLY A 134 -5.51 -12.48 -25.34
N GLY A 135 -5.57 -13.79 -25.59
CA GLY A 135 -4.39 -14.64 -25.69
C GLY A 135 -3.48 -14.61 -24.46
N PRO A 136 -2.15 -14.73 -24.64
CA PRO A 136 -1.19 -14.76 -23.54
C PRO A 136 -1.16 -13.49 -22.67
N TRP A 137 -1.42 -12.32 -23.26
CA TRP A 137 -1.46 -11.04 -22.51
C TRP A 137 -2.61 -10.99 -21.52
N SER A 138 -3.76 -11.57 -21.87
CA SER A 138 -4.92 -11.68 -20.96
C SER A 138 -4.58 -12.52 -19.73
N ALA A 139 -3.95 -13.68 -19.96
CA ALA A 139 -3.52 -14.57 -18.89
C ALA A 139 -2.51 -13.90 -17.95
N LEU A 140 -1.50 -13.23 -18.51
CA LEU A 140 -0.50 -12.50 -17.73
C LEU A 140 -1.14 -11.35 -16.94
N ALA A 141 -2.01 -10.54 -17.56
CA ALA A 141 -2.70 -9.44 -16.89
C ALA A 141 -3.56 -9.95 -15.73
N ALA A 142 -4.28 -11.06 -15.92
CA ALA A 142 -5.07 -11.70 -14.86
C ALA A 142 -4.17 -12.17 -13.70
N ARG A 143 -3.02 -12.79 -13.99
CA ARG A 143 -2.08 -13.20 -12.95
C ARG A 143 -1.50 -12.04 -12.17
N LEU A 144 -1.09 -10.96 -12.85
CA LEU A 144 -0.53 -9.77 -12.20
C LEU A 144 -1.56 -9.11 -11.26
N LYS A 145 -2.84 -9.10 -11.64
CA LYS A 145 -3.94 -8.64 -10.77
C LYS A 145 -4.09 -9.51 -9.53
N THR A 146 -4.08 -10.83 -9.70
CA THR A 146 -4.12 -11.76 -8.56
C THR A 146 -2.92 -11.55 -7.63
N LEU A 147 -1.72 -11.42 -8.19
CA LEU A 147 -0.51 -11.15 -7.42
C LEU A 147 -0.61 -9.83 -6.65
N LEU A 148 -1.14 -8.75 -7.26
CA LEU A 148 -1.31 -7.49 -6.54
C LEU A 148 -2.08 -7.65 -5.23
N ASP A 149 -3.11 -8.51 -5.21
CA ASP A 149 -3.92 -8.76 -4.02
C ASP A 149 -3.21 -9.71 -3.05
N GLU A 150 -2.62 -10.80 -3.54
CA GLU A 150 -1.89 -11.79 -2.72
C GLU A 150 -0.67 -11.18 -2.02
N LEU A 151 0.09 -10.34 -2.72
CA LEU A 151 1.33 -9.74 -2.23
C LEU A 151 1.11 -8.72 -1.11
N THR A 152 -0.13 -8.30 -0.86
CA THR A 152 -0.47 -7.46 0.29
C THR A 152 -0.22 -8.15 1.65
N ALA A 153 -0.01 -9.47 1.65
CA ALA A 153 0.40 -10.24 2.82
C ALA A 153 1.83 -9.94 3.31
N TYR A 154 2.64 -9.21 2.53
CA TYR A 154 4.05 -8.91 2.84
C TYR A 154 4.31 -7.40 3.00
N PRO A 155 3.69 -6.72 3.99
CA PRO A 155 3.84 -5.28 4.16
C PRO A 155 5.28 -4.90 4.56
N SER A 156 5.89 -4.00 3.81
CA SER A 156 7.17 -3.35 4.19
C SER A 156 6.88 -2.04 4.91
N ALA A 157 6.07 -1.17 4.31
CA ALA A 157 5.62 0.11 4.88
C ALA A 157 4.19 0.40 4.40
N ALA A 158 3.18 -0.02 5.17
CA ALA A 158 1.78 0.10 4.81
C ALA A 158 0.93 0.59 5.98
N VAL A 159 -0.29 1.03 5.70
CA VAL A 159 -1.33 1.32 6.69
C VAL A 159 -2.60 0.55 6.36
N ALA A 160 -3.28 0.06 7.38
CA ALA A 160 -4.55 -0.65 7.26
C ALA A 160 -5.60 0.02 8.14
N LEU A 161 -6.85 -0.05 7.70
CA LEU A 161 -7.99 0.45 8.45
C LEU A 161 -8.65 -0.68 9.22
N GLU A 162 -8.78 -0.51 10.53
CA GLU A 162 -9.60 -1.34 11.40
C GLU A 162 -10.84 -0.55 11.80
N VAL A 163 -12.02 -1.17 11.66
CA VAL A 163 -13.31 -0.55 12.01
C VAL A 163 -14.09 -1.53 12.86
N ASP A 164 -14.59 -1.03 13.98
CA ASP A 164 -15.62 -1.64 14.79
C ASP A 164 -16.91 -0.78 14.75
N ASP A 165 -17.91 -1.12 15.56
CA ASP A 165 -19.21 -0.43 15.54
C ASP A 165 -19.15 1.06 15.93
N ALA A 166 -18.09 1.49 16.63
CA ALA A 166 -18.00 2.83 17.21
C ALA A 166 -16.69 3.56 16.87
N THR A 167 -15.68 2.86 16.38
CA THR A 167 -14.34 3.40 16.16
C THR A 167 -13.79 2.98 14.81
N ALA A 168 -12.93 3.83 14.27
CA ALA A 168 -12.12 3.54 13.11
C ALA A 168 -10.68 3.94 13.43
N THR A 169 -9.73 3.03 13.23
CA THR A 169 -8.34 3.22 13.60
C THR A 169 -7.44 2.84 12.43
N LEU A 170 -6.50 3.72 12.07
CA LEU A 170 -5.41 3.36 11.17
C LEU A 170 -4.31 2.68 11.97
N HIS A 171 -3.84 1.56 11.46
CA HIS A 171 -2.70 0.82 12.01
C HIS A 171 -1.58 0.78 10.98
N HIS A 172 -0.37 1.09 11.41
CA HIS A 172 0.81 0.74 10.62
C HIS A 172 0.95 -0.77 10.48
N ARG A 173 1.36 -1.21 9.29
CA ARG A 173 1.65 -2.60 8.93
C ARG A 173 3.02 -2.63 8.25
N GLY A 174 3.89 -3.53 8.71
CA GLY A 174 5.21 -3.73 8.15
C GLY A 174 6.33 -3.36 9.12
N THR A 175 7.55 -3.29 8.61
CA THR A 175 8.77 -3.09 9.40
C THR A 175 9.43 -1.73 9.18
N GLU A 176 9.05 -1.02 8.12
CA GLU A 176 9.62 0.25 7.71
C GLU A 176 8.60 1.39 7.89
N PRO A 177 9.06 2.62 8.18
CA PRO A 177 8.17 3.76 8.32
C PRO A 177 7.54 4.16 6.98
N LEU A 178 6.32 4.68 7.06
CA LEU A 178 5.58 5.30 5.96
C LEU A 178 5.27 6.75 6.32
N GLY A 179 5.65 7.70 5.47
CA GLY A 179 5.26 9.10 5.65
C GLY A 179 3.80 9.29 5.31
N LEU A 180 3.03 10.01 6.13
CA LEU A 180 1.62 10.28 5.91
C LEU A 180 1.32 11.77 6.08
N GLN A 181 0.53 12.33 5.16
CA GLN A 181 -0.03 13.68 5.29
C GLN A 181 -1.41 13.59 5.93
N LEU A 182 -1.53 14.07 7.18
CA LEU A 182 -2.78 13.99 7.94
C LEU A 182 -3.70 15.19 7.72
N SER A 183 -3.20 16.34 7.24
CA SER A 183 -4.07 17.50 7.02
C SER A 183 -5.06 17.32 5.87
N GLY A 184 -4.77 16.39 4.95
CA GLY A 184 -5.70 15.91 3.92
C GLY A 184 -6.54 14.70 4.32
N LEU A 185 -6.44 14.22 5.56
CA LEU A 185 -7.15 13.02 6.02
C LEU A 185 -8.66 13.27 6.03
N ALA A 186 -9.40 12.38 5.37
CA ALA A 186 -10.85 12.40 5.31
C ALA A 186 -11.43 11.00 5.54
N VAL A 187 -12.46 10.92 6.36
CA VAL A 187 -13.27 9.72 6.57
C VAL A 187 -14.65 9.93 5.95
N HIS A 188 -15.10 8.98 5.16
CA HIS A 188 -16.42 8.99 4.53
C HIS A 188 -17.11 7.66 4.81
N VAL A 189 -18.27 7.73 5.44
CA VAL A 189 -19.11 6.58 5.76
C VAL A 189 -20.36 6.64 4.89
N ILE A 190 -20.66 5.55 4.19
CA ILE A 190 -21.85 5.43 3.35
C ILE A 190 -22.70 4.28 3.89
N ARG A 191 -23.97 4.58 4.17
CA ARG A 191 -24.93 3.57 4.61
C ARG A 191 -25.73 3.06 3.42
N PHE A 192 -25.79 1.74 3.29
CA PHE A 192 -26.54 1.03 2.27
C PHE A 192 -27.67 0.21 2.90
N GLY A 193 -28.81 0.15 2.22
CA GLY A 193 -29.92 -0.75 2.53
C GLY A 193 -29.93 -1.98 1.63
N PRO A 194 -31.06 -2.72 1.60
CA PRO A 194 -31.22 -3.91 0.78
C PRO A 194 -30.86 -3.67 -0.70
N GLY A 195 -30.07 -4.57 -1.27
CA GLY A 195 -29.61 -4.47 -2.66
C GLY A 195 -28.58 -3.35 -2.90
N TYR A 196 -27.84 -2.92 -1.88
CA TYR A 196 -26.87 -1.81 -1.95
C TYR A 196 -27.49 -0.48 -2.38
N ALA A 197 -28.77 -0.26 -2.05
CA ALA A 197 -29.40 1.03 -2.22
C ALA A 197 -28.79 2.02 -1.22
N ARG A 198 -28.11 3.07 -1.70
CA ARG A 198 -27.52 4.09 -0.83
C ARG A 198 -28.61 4.86 -0.09
N LEU A 199 -28.57 4.85 1.23
CA LEU A 199 -29.57 5.48 2.09
C LEU A 199 -29.09 6.82 2.65
N ASP A 200 -27.82 6.88 3.07
CA ASP A 200 -27.27 8.04 3.77
C ASP A 200 -25.75 8.11 3.62
N GLU A 201 -25.16 9.26 3.95
CA GLU A 201 -23.71 9.40 4.05
C GLU A 201 -23.30 10.37 5.14
N TRP A 202 -22.12 10.15 5.71
CA TRP A 202 -21.48 11.03 6.67
C TRP A 202 -20.02 11.25 6.29
N ARG A 203 -19.50 12.46 6.51
CA ARG A 203 -18.10 12.80 6.27
C ARG A 203 -17.53 13.43 7.53
N SER A 204 -16.30 13.07 7.87
CA SER A 204 -15.59 13.71 8.97
C SER A 204 -15.40 15.20 8.71
N PRO A 205 -15.41 16.05 9.75
CA PRO A 205 -14.96 17.42 9.61
C PRO A 205 -13.46 17.45 9.22
N PRO A 206 -12.99 18.53 8.57
CA PRO A 206 -11.57 18.73 8.31
C PRO A 206 -10.74 18.60 9.59
N GLN A 207 -9.59 17.94 9.51
CA GLN A 207 -8.69 17.78 10.64
C GLN A 207 -7.69 18.94 10.69
N GLU A 208 -7.51 19.55 11.86
CA GLU A 208 -6.46 20.55 12.14
C GLU A 208 -5.18 19.90 12.71
N THR A 209 -4.94 18.63 12.41
CA THR A 209 -3.80 17.86 12.92
C THR A 209 -2.48 18.33 12.30
N ALA A 210 -1.35 17.95 12.93
CA ALA A 210 -0.02 18.17 12.37
C ALA A 210 0.07 17.62 10.94
N ASP A 211 0.66 18.40 10.04
CA ASP A 211 0.62 18.14 8.60
C ASP A 211 1.16 16.75 8.23
N GLU A 212 2.38 16.42 8.65
CA GLU A 212 3.09 15.21 8.25
C GLU A 212 3.51 14.37 9.46
N VAL A 213 3.33 13.05 9.37
CA VAL A 213 3.80 12.08 10.38
C VAL A 213 4.55 10.92 9.74
N GLN A 214 5.44 10.30 10.51
CA GLN A 214 6.11 9.06 10.12
C GLN A 214 5.47 7.89 10.88
N ALA A 215 4.60 7.15 10.20
CA ALA A 215 3.94 5.98 10.75
C ALA A 215 4.90 4.78 10.69
N GLY A 216 5.45 4.36 11.83
CA GLY A 216 6.33 3.20 11.94
C GLY A 216 5.70 2.04 12.72
N PRO A 217 6.44 0.93 12.92
CA PRO A 217 5.93 -0.23 13.64
C PRO A 217 5.33 0.12 15.01
N GLY A 218 4.07 -0.29 15.23
CA GLY A 218 3.31 0.00 16.46
C GLY A 218 2.55 1.33 16.45
N TRP A 219 2.70 2.15 15.41
CA TRP A 219 1.93 3.38 15.24
C TRP A 219 0.46 3.09 14.97
N THR A 220 -0.42 3.87 15.61
CA THR A 220 -1.87 3.87 15.39
C THR A 220 -2.40 5.30 15.39
N LEU A 221 -3.53 5.51 14.72
CA LEU A 221 -4.26 6.78 14.73
C LEU A 221 -5.77 6.51 14.78
N ASP A 222 -6.38 6.94 15.87
CA ASP A 222 -7.84 6.97 15.99
C ASP A 222 -8.39 8.02 15.04
N LEU A 223 -9.37 7.63 14.23
CA LEU A 223 -9.99 8.50 13.25
C LEU A 223 -11.25 9.17 13.82
N PRO A 224 -11.60 10.37 13.34
CA PRO A 224 -12.91 10.95 13.64
C PRO A 224 -13.99 10.02 13.06
N PHE A 225 -14.71 9.31 13.93
CA PHE A 225 -15.69 8.28 13.51
C PHE A 225 -17.08 8.45 14.16
N ASP A 226 -17.41 9.68 14.58
CA ASP A 226 -18.70 10.01 15.20
C ASP A 226 -19.83 10.17 14.16
N HIS A 227 -20.08 9.13 13.34
CA HIS A 227 -20.98 9.23 12.19
C HIS A 227 -22.47 9.31 12.55
N GLY A 228 -22.89 8.76 13.70
CA GLY A 228 -24.27 8.79 14.18
C GLY A 228 -25.31 8.08 13.30
N LEU A 229 -24.92 7.53 12.15
CA LEU A 229 -25.78 6.77 11.25
C LEU A 229 -26.27 5.47 11.93
N PRO A 230 -27.59 5.26 12.09
CA PRO A 230 -28.12 4.03 12.65
C PRO A 230 -28.02 2.89 11.62
N VAL A 231 -27.59 1.71 12.04
CA VAL A 231 -27.48 0.52 11.18
C VAL A 231 -28.52 -0.52 11.62
N ALA A 232 -29.48 -0.82 10.75
CA ALA A 232 -30.41 -1.93 10.95
C ALA A 232 -29.81 -3.26 10.44
N ALA A 233 -30.39 -4.40 10.83
CA ALA A 233 -29.85 -5.73 10.53
C ALA A 233 -29.79 -6.09 9.03
N ASP A 234 -30.49 -5.36 8.16
CA ASP A 234 -30.48 -5.51 6.70
C ASP A 234 -29.72 -4.37 5.99
N GLN A 235 -28.97 -3.59 6.75
CA GLN A 235 -28.17 -2.46 6.27
C GLN A 235 -26.69 -2.75 6.42
N SER A 236 -25.87 -2.02 5.69
CA SER A 236 -24.42 -2.14 5.77
C SER A 236 -23.74 -0.77 5.71
N LEU A 237 -22.54 -0.68 6.28
CA LEU A 237 -21.69 0.50 6.21
C LEU A 237 -20.48 0.23 5.34
N GLN A 238 -20.21 1.14 4.40
CA GLN A 238 -18.93 1.25 3.71
C GLN A 238 -18.14 2.39 4.36
N VAL A 239 -16.90 2.13 4.73
CA VAL A 239 -15.98 3.15 5.26
C VAL A 239 -14.86 3.37 4.26
N ILE A 240 -14.66 4.63 3.93
CA ILE A 240 -13.64 5.10 3.00
C ILE A 240 -12.75 6.08 3.76
N VAL A 241 -11.45 5.81 3.79
CA VAL A 241 -10.45 6.73 4.33
C VAL A 241 -9.54 7.18 3.21
N SER A 242 -9.35 8.49 3.08
CA SER A 242 -8.46 9.10 2.08
C SER A 242 -7.43 9.99 2.75
N LEU A 243 -6.18 9.88 2.32
CA LEU A 243 -5.06 10.71 2.74
C LEU A 243 -3.95 10.67 1.68
N GLU A 244 -2.84 11.39 1.89
CA GLU A 244 -1.63 11.21 1.08
C GLU A 244 -0.58 10.44 1.86
N ALA A 245 0.14 9.55 1.18
CA ALA A 245 1.28 8.84 1.70
C ALA A 245 2.55 9.20 0.91
N TYR A 246 3.70 9.16 1.58
CA TYR A 246 5.00 9.46 1.00
C TYR A 246 5.89 8.21 1.00
N ASP A 247 6.46 7.90 -0.16
CA ASP A 247 7.59 6.98 -0.28
C ASP A 247 8.80 7.74 -0.82
N GLY A 248 9.72 8.06 0.09
CA GLY A 248 10.80 9.02 -0.19
C GLY A 248 10.21 10.39 -0.57
N PRO A 249 10.61 10.99 -1.71
CA PRO A 249 10.11 12.30 -2.13
C PRO A 249 8.76 12.24 -2.88
N ALA A 250 8.27 11.05 -3.22
CA ALA A 250 7.05 10.90 -4.02
C ALA A 250 5.81 10.89 -3.12
N ALA A 251 4.80 11.67 -3.50
CA ALA A 251 3.51 11.73 -2.84
C ALA A 251 2.48 10.91 -3.62
N TYR A 252 1.72 10.08 -2.90
CA TYR A 252 0.73 9.18 -3.46
C TYR A 252 -0.62 9.43 -2.78
N PRO A 253 -1.68 9.77 -3.53
CA PRO A 253 -3.02 9.80 -2.98
C PRO A 253 -3.46 8.36 -2.69
N VAL A 254 -3.76 8.06 -1.42
CA VAL A 254 -4.18 6.73 -0.98
C VAL A 254 -5.63 6.73 -0.50
N GLN A 255 -6.30 5.60 -0.72
CA GLN A 255 -7.66 5.36 -0.29
C GLN A 255 -7.81 3.94 0.25
N ILE A 256 -8.29 3.78 1.47
CA ILE A 256 -8.66 2.48 2.04
C ILE A 256 -10.19 2.38 1.99
N VAL A 257 -10.71 1.36 1.30
CA VAL A 257 -12.16 1.19 1.06
C VAL A 257 -12.64 -0.13 1.64
N LEU A 258 -13.13 -0.11 2.88
CA LEU A 258 -13.73 -1.32 3.44
C LEU A 258 -15.05 -1.61 2.72
N PRO A 259 -15.28 -2.85 2.22
CA PRO A 259 -16.53 -3.19 1.58
C PRO A 259 -17.69 -3.05 2.57
N PRO A 260 -18.94 -2.89 2.09
CA PRO A 260 -20.09 -2.83 2.98
C PRO A 260 -20.15 -4.05 3.91
N ARG A 261 -20.14 -3.83 5.23
CA ARG A 261 -20.30 -4.87 6.25
C ARG A 261 -21.68 -4.77 6.90
N LEU A 262 -22.33 -5.92 7.11
CA LEU A 262 -23.59 -6.07 7.86
C LEU A 262 -23.36 -5.94 9.37
#